data_AF-A0A7T8QU68-F1
#
_entry.id   AF-A0A7T8QU68-F1
#
_cell.length_a   1.000
_cell.length_b   1.000
_cell.length_c   1.000
_cell.angle_alpha   90.00
_cell.angle_beta   90.00
_cell.angle_gamma   90.00
#
_symmetry.space_group_name_H-M   'P 1'
#
loop_
_entity.id
_entity.type
_entity.pdbx_description
1 polymer ?
#
loop_
_entity_poly.entity_id
_entity_poly.type
_entity_poly.pdbx_seq_one_letter_code
_entity_poly.pdbx_strand_id
1 'polypeptide(L)'
;NGVSQWPKSEGRFPQVSGIKFAFDPLKPPGSRVDENFVKIGDEYLKRDSNYRMVTKAYLAMGKDGYDVLKSTGVLIDEENGPQLSYAVQNHFKAIAMKEGRTRRSSIHHQSLVTLSRR
;
A
#
# COMPACT_ATOMS: atom_id res chain seq x y z
N ASN A 1 -3.32 1.77 -14.08
CA ASN A 1 -2.12 0.94 -14.40
C ASN A 1 -2.27 -0.50 -13.93
N GLY A 2 -2.07 -0.85 -12.65
CA GLY A 2 -1.73 -2.21 -12.19
C GLY A 2 -2.48 -3.44 -12.73
N VAL A 3 -3.78 -3.36 -13.01
CA VAL A 3 -4.57 -4.49 -13.59
C VAL A 3 -4.80 -4.41 -15.10
N SER A 4 -4.24 -3.39 -15.78
CA SER A 4 -4.48 -3.11 -17.21
C SER A 4 -3.96 -4.19 -18.14
N GLN A 5 -2.86 -4.86 -17.76
CA GLN A 5 -2.24 -5.95 -18.53
C GLN A 5 -2.43 -7.34 -17.90
N TRP A 6 -3.26 -7.47 -16.86
CA TRP A 6 -3.66 -8.79 -16.35
C TRP A 6 -4.23 -9.64 -17.52
N PRO A 7 -3.86 -10.94 -17.66
CA PRO A 7 -3.15 -11.79 -16.69
C PRO A 7 -1.62 -11.86 -16.82
N LYS A 8 -0.96 -10.93 -17.55
CA LYS A 8 0.50 -10.99 -17.73
C LYS A 8 1.28 -10.88 -16.40
N SER A 9 2.30 -11.72 -16.24
CA SER A 9 3.18 -11.77 -15.06
C SER A 9 4.31 -10.70 -15.05
N GLU A 10 4.05 -9.49 -15.53
CA GLU A 10 5.05 -8.40 -15.65
C GLU A 10 5.29 -7.61 -14.34
N GLY A 11 5.05 -8.19 -13.15
CA GLY A 11 5.26 -7.52 -11.85
C GLY A 11 4.28 -6.39 -11.49
N ARG A 12 3.62 -5.77 -12.48
CA ARG A 12 2.73 -4.60 -12.34
C ARG A 12 1.53 -4.80 -11.41
N PHE A 13 1.13 -6.04 -11.14
CA PHE A 13 -0.08 -6.36 -10.36
C PHE A 13 0.08 -5.88 -8.90
N PRO A 14 -0.78 -4.98 -8.41
CA PRO A 14 -0.54 -4.29 -7.14
C PRO A 14 -0.82 -5.19 -5.94
N GLN A 15 0.18 -5.38 -5.09
CA GLN A 15 -0.03 -5.79 -3.70
C GLN A 15 -0.48 -4.57 -2.90
N VAL A 16 -1.62 -4.66 -2.22
CA VAL A 16 -2.25 -3.53 -1.52
C VAL A 16 -2.42 -3.82 -0.02
N SER A 17 -2.42 -2.76 0.77
CA SER A 17 -2.74 -2.79 2.21
C SER A 17 -3.58 -1.58 2.55
N GLY A 18 -4.59 -1.74 3.39
CA GLY A 18 -5.56 -0.69 3.70
C GLY A 18 -6.43 -0.24 2.52
N ILE A 19 -6.39 -0.95 1.38
CA ILE A 19 -7.21 -0.67 0.19
C ILE A 19 -7.89 -1.98 -0.22
N LYS A 20 -9.17 -1.90 -0.60
CA LYS A 20 -9.93 -3.00 -1.23
C LYS A 20 -10.46 -2.47 -2.56
N PHE A 21 -10.38 -3.26 -3.62
CA PHE A 21 -10.98 -2.93 -4.92
C PHE A 21 -11.36 -4.20 -5.67
N ALA A 22 -12.31 -4.09 -6.58
CA ALA A 22 -12.63 -5.12 -7.56
C ALA A 22 -12.18 -4.66 -8.96
N PHE A 23 -11.89 -5.60 -9.85
CA PHE A 23 -11.67 -5.30 -11.26
C PHE A 23 -12.29 -6.37 -12.16
N ASP A 24 -12.75 -5.94 -13.33
CA ASP A 24 -13.27 -6.78 -14.39
C ASP A 24 -12.16 -6.98 -15.46
N PRO A 25 -11.69 -8.21 -15.71
CA PRO A 25 -10.66 -8.48 -16.70
C PRO A 25 -11.15 -8.37 -18.15
N LEU A 26 -12.45 -8.47 -18.40
CA LEU A 26 -13.07 -8.40 -19.73
C LEU A 26 -13.15 -6.96 -20.25
N LYS A 27 -13.18 -5.97 -19.34
CA LYS A 27 -13.15 -4.55 -19.70
C LYS A 27 -11.81 -4.12 -20.32
N PRO A 28 -11.81 -3.11 -21.21
CA PRO A 28 -10.59 -2.64 -21.85
C PRO A 28 -9.58 -2.08 -20.82
N PRO A 29 -8.26 -2.20 -21.10
CA PRO A 29 -7.21 -1.62 -20.27
C PRO A 29 -7.49 -0.15 -19.91
N GLY A 30 -7.36 0.20 -18.62
CA GLY A 30 -7.72 1.52 -18.09
C GLY A 30 -9.11 1.59 -17.47
N SER A 31 -10.09 0.83 -17.98
CA SER A 31 -11.49 0.85 -17.50
C SER A 31 -11.87 -0.39 -16.68
N ARG A 32 -10.88 -1.12 -16.17
CA ARG A 32 -11.09 -2.41 -15.48
C ARG A 32 -11.51 -2.28 -14.02
N VAL A 33 -11.09 -1.23 -13.32
CA VAL A 33 -11.45 -1.00 -11.91
C VAL A 33 -12.74 -0.20 -11.87
N ASP A 34 -13.71 -0.65 -11.07
CA ASP A 34 -14.93 0.09 -10.79
C ASP A 34 -14.80 0.78 -9.43
N GLU A 35 -14.85 2.11 -9.45
CA GLU A 35 -14.60 2.98 -8.31
C GLU A 35 -15.63 2.81 -7.19
N ASN A 36 -16.86 2.38 -7.51
CA ASN A 36 -17.90 2.11 -6.53
C ASN A 36 -17.54 0.94 -5.59
N PHE A 37 -16.58 0.11 -5.99
CA PHE A 37 -16.04 -0.99 -5.18
C PHE A 37 -14.67 -0.69 -4.57
N VAL A 38 -14.14 0.52 -4.74
CA VAL A 38 -12.88 0.95 -4.12
C VAL A 38 -13.15 1.47 -2.70
N LYS A 39 -12.49 0.84 -1.73
CA LYS A 39 -12.46 1.27 -0.32
C LYS A 39 -11.04 1.57 0.14
N ILE A 40 -10.90 2.58 0.99
CA ILE A 40 -9.66 2.97 1.66
C ILE A 40 -9.96 2.93 3.17
N GLY A 41 -9.28 2.05 3.89
CA GLY A 41 -9.73 1.61 5.21
C GLY A 41 -11.09 0.91 5.10
N ASP A 42 -12.05 1.39 5.89
CA ASP A 42 -13.44 0.92 5.84
C ASP A 42 -14.39 1.87 5.04
N GLU A 43 -13.90 3.03 4.61
CA GLU A 43 -14.67 4.01 3.82
C GLU A 43 -14.55 3.76 2.31
N TYR A 44 -15.57 4.19 1.54
CA TYR A 44 -15.51 4.26 0.09
C TYR A 44 -14.61 5.41 -0.38
N LEU A 45 -14.02 5.26 -1.58
CA LEU A 45 -13.21 6.29 -2.22
C LEU A 45 -13.98 7.61 -2.39
N LYS A 46 -13.37 8.72 -1.96
CA LYS A 46 -13.86 10.09 -2.17
C LYS A 46 -12.92 10.79 -3.17
N ARG A 47 -13.41 11.09 -4.37
CA ARG A 47 -12.61 11.66 -5.48
C ARG A 47 -11.78 12.86 -5.05
N ASP A 48 -12.39 13.79 -4.32
CA ASP A 48 -11.81 15.10 -3.98
C ASP A 48 -11.03 15.11 -2.65
N SER A 49 -10.69 13.93 -2.12
CA SER A 49 -9.94 13.78 -0.87
C SER A 49 -8.46 13.48 -1.11
N ASN A 50 -7.59 14.12 -0.32
CA ASN A 50 -6.16 13.84 -0.34
C ASN A 50 -5.84 12.59 0.50
N TYR A 51 -5.28 11.57 -0.14
CA TYR A 51 -4.84 10.34 0.50
C TYR A 51 -3.32 10.29 0.64
N ARG A 52 -2.84 9.70 1.74
CA ARG A 52 -1.42 9.40 1.96
C ARG A 52 -1.21 7.90 1.79
N MET A 53 -0.18 7.52 1.06
CA MET A 53 0.21 6.13 0.84
C MET A 53 1.71 5.94 1.05
N VAL A 54 2.13 4.70 1.27
CA VAL A 54 3.53 4.29 1.32
C VAL A 54 3.77 3.32 0.16
N THR A 55 4.89 3.48 -0.54
CA THR A 55 5.29 2.60 -1.63
C THR A 55 6.81 2.49 -1.71
N LYS A 56 7.33 1.57 -2.52
CA LYS A 56 8.77 1.49 -2.80
C LYS A 56 9.16 2.62 -3.75
N ALA A 57 10.35 3.20 -3.58
CA ALA A 57 10.91 4.20 -4.49
C ALA A 57 10.89 3.76 -5.97
N TYR A 58 11.06 2.46 -6.22
CA TYR A 58 10.88 1.85 -7.55
C TYR A 58 9.56 2.29 -8.22
N LEU A 59 8.42 2.18 -7.52
CA LEU A 59 7.12 2.55 -8.06
C LEU A 59 6.89 4.08 -8.03
N ALA A 60 7.41 4.78 -7.02
CA ALA A 60 7.33 6.25 -6.94
C ALA A 60 7.98 6.94 -8.17
N MET A 61 9.10 6.39 -8.66
CA MET A 61 9.76 6.80 -9.91
C MET A 61 8.99 6.45 -11.20
N GLY A 62 7.74 5.97 -11.13
CA GLY A 62 6.88 5.71 -12.28
C GLY A 62 7.15 4.40 -13.03
N LYS A 63 8.03 3.54 -12.50
CA LYS A 63 8.35 2.22 -13.09
C LYS A 63 7.10 1.32 -13.08
N ASP A 64 7.15 0.19 -13.80
CA ASP A 64 5.99 -0.68 -14.07
C ASP A 64 4.77 0.03 -14.72
N GLY A 65 4.91 1.28 -15.18
CA GLY A 65 3.84 2.13 -15.72
C GLY A 65 3.04 2.88 -14.65
N TYR A 66 3.57 3.02 -13.43
CA TYR A 66 2.95 3.81 -12.36
C TYR A 66 3.30 5.30 -12.47
N ASP A 67 3.40 5.83 -13.69
CA ASP A 67 3.87 7.19 -13.98
C ASP A 67 3.15 8.30 -13.22
N VAL A 68 1.86 8.09 -12.89
CA VAL A 68 1.04 8.96 -12.05
C VAL A 68 1.66 9.28 -10.68
N LEU A 69 2.52 8.41 -10.14
CA LEU A 69 3.18 8.63 -8.86
C LEU A 69 4.33 9.67 -8.95
N LYS A 70 4.94 9.87 -10.12
CA LYS A 70 6.04 10.86 -10.30
C LYS A 70 5.59 12.30 -10.05
N SER A 71 4.31 12.60 -10.28
CA SER A 71 3.71 13.92 -10.05
C SER A 71 3.09 14.08 -8.67
N THR A 72 3.28 13.13 -7.74
CA THR A 72 2.75 13.23 -6.37
C THR A 72 3.78 13.83 -5.42
N GLY A 73 3.31 14.60 -4.43
CA GLY A 73 4.19 15.21 -3.42
C GLY A 73 4.79 14.17 -2.48
N VAL A 74 6.11 14.14 -2.37
CA VAL A 74 6.85 13.25 -1.47
C VAL A 74 6.85 13.85 -0.06
N LEU A 75 6.30 13.12 0.92
CA LEU A 75 6.28 13.54 2.33
C LEU A 75 7.48 13.01 3.13
N ILE A 76 7.97 11.82 2.76
CA ILE A 76 9.16 11.15 3.29
C ILE A 76 9.78 10.41 2.11
N ASP A 77 11.07 10.65 1.84
CA ASP A 77 11.83 10.00 0.77
C ASP A 77 12.38 8.61 1.19
N GLU A 78 13.22 8.02 0.34
CA GLU A 78 13.81 6.70 0.58
C GLU A 78 15.02 6.71 1.54
N GLU A 79 15.63 7.86 1.79
CA GLU A 79 16.76 8.01 2.72
C GLU A 79 16.26 8.18 4.17
N ASN A 80 15.18 8.95 4.33
CA ASN A 80 14.49 9.18 5.61
C ASN A 80 13.48 8.07 5.95
N GLY A 81 13.11 7.24 4.98
CA GLY A 81 12.20 6.10 5.16
C GLY A 81 12.89 4.85 5.74
N PRO A 82 12.16 3.97 6.46
CA PRO A 82 12.72 2.70 6.90
C PRO A 82 12.95 1.76 5.70
N GLN A 83 14.12 1.13 5.62
CA GLN A 83 14.37 0.07 4.65
C GLN A 83 13.31 -1.03 4.75
N LEU A 84 12.86 -1.56 3.61
CA LEU A 84 11.80 -2.58 3.55
C LEU A 84 12.13 -3.83 4.38
N SER A 85 13.39 -4.26 4.38
CA SER A 85 13.92 -5.35 5.21
C SER A 85 13.68 -5.09 6.71
N TYR A 86 14.02 -3.89 7.20
CA TYR A 86 13.78 -3.51 8.59
C TYR A 86 12.29 -3.33 8.90
N ALA A 87 11.49 -2.78 7.98
CA ALA A 87 10.04 -2.68 8.17
C ALA A 87 9.40 -4.05 8.38
N VAL A 88 9.76 -5.06 7.58
CA VAL A 88 9.27 -6.44 7.71
C VAL A 88 9.79 -7.10 9.00
N GLN A 89 11.08 -6.97 9.32
CA GLN A 89 11.63 -7.50 10.57
C GLN A 89 10.98 -6.88 11.81
N ASN A 90 10.74 -5.57 11.80
CA ASN A 90 10.12 -4.85 12.91
C ASN A 90 8.65 -5.24 13.06
N HIS A 91 7.92 -5.50 11.96
CA HIS A 91 6.57 -6.04 12.00
C HIS A 91 6.52 -7.39 12.73
N PHE A 92 7.38 -8.35 12.37
CA PHE A 92 7.44 -9.65 13.05
C PHE A 92 7.90 -9.55 14.51
N LYS A 93 8.88 -8.68 14.82
CA LYS A 93 9.29 -8.39 16.21
C LYS A 93 8.13 -7.83 17.04
N ALA A 94 7.35 -6.91 16.46
CA ALA A 94 6.17 -6.35 17.12
C ALA A 94 5.07 -7.41 17.36
N ILE A 95 4.83 -8.32 16.40
CA ILE A 95 3.93 -9.47 16.61
C ILE A 95 4.42 -10.32 17.79
N ALA A 96 5.70 -10.70 17.82
CA ALA A 96 6.26 -11.48 18.92
C ALA A 96 6.17 -10.76 20.29
N MET A 97 6.27 -9.43 20.31
CA MET A 97 6.01 -8.60 21.51
C MET A 97 4.54 -8.67 21.94
N LYS A 98 3.60 -8.53 21.01
CA LYS A 98 2.15 -8.62 21.30
C LYS A 98 1.75 -10.01 21.81
N GLU A 99 2.38 -11.06 21.30
CA GLU A 99 2.14 -12.45 21.71
C GLU A 99 2.92 -12.88 22.99
N GLY A 100 3.67 -11.97 23.62
CA GLY A 100 4.46 -12.28 24.83
C GLY A 100 5.66 -13.20 24.59
N ARG A 101 6.05 -13.46 23.33
CA ARG A 101 7.15 -14.38 22.95
C ARG A 101 8.55 -13.76 23.07
N THR A 102 8.70 -12.63 23.78
CA THR A 102 9.97 -11.93 23.96
C THR A 102 10.09 -11.33 25.35
N ARG A 103 11.31 -11.31 25.89
CA ARG A 103 11.66 -10.74 27.19
C ARG A 103 11.83 -9.21 27.18
N ARG A 104 11.74 -8.56 26.01
CA ARG A 104 11.91 -7.10 25.86
C ARG A 104 10.58 -6.45 25.45
N SER A 105 10.04 -5.61 26.31
CA SER A 105 9.01 -4.64 25.95
C SER A 105 9.61 -3.52 25.11
N SER A 106 9.05 -3.25 23.93
CA SER A 106 9.33 -2.01 23.19
C SER A 106 8.42 -0.90 23.70
N ILE A 107 8.97 0.28 23.95
CA ILE A 107 8.19 1.50 24.22
C ILE A 107 7.51 1.98 22.92
N HIS A 108 8.13 1.72 21.76
CA HIS A 108 7.55 2.00 20.46
C HIS A 108 6.66 0.84 20.01
N HIS A 109 5.35 1.02 20.14
CA HIS A 109 4.33 0.15 19.55
C HIS A 109 3.94 0.68 18.16
N GLN A 110 4.54 0.14 17.10
CA GLN A 110 3.95 0.29 15.77
C GLN A 110 2.57 -0.41 15.77
N SER A 111 1.52 0.29 15.35
CA SER A 111 0.16 -0.29 15.37
C SER A 111 0.09 -1.52 14.48
N LEU A 112 -0.01 -2.70 15.11
CA LEU A 112 -0.20 -3.99 14.45
C LEU A 112 -1.62 -4.18 13.90
N VAL A 113 -2.54 -3.32 14.30
CA VAL A 113 -3.89 -3.24 13.74
C VAL A 113 -3.91 -2.07 12.78
N THR A 114 -4.38 -2.32 11.55
CA THR A 114 -4.86 -1.26 10.66
C THR A 114 -6.12 -0.66 11.27
N LEU A 115 -5.94 0.26 12.20
CA LEU A 115 -7.02 1.08 12.73
C LEU A 115 -7.47 2.01 11.59
N SER A 116 -8.53 1.62 10.88
CA SER A 116 -9.35 2.60 10.19
C SER A 116 -9.85 3.55 11.26
N ARG A 117 -9.48 4.83 11.17
CA ARG A 117 -10.04 5.85 12.06
C ARG A 117 -11.56 5.85 11.82
N ARG A 118 -12.32 5.71 12.90
CA ARG A 118 -13.69 6.23 12.98
C ARG A 118 -13.62 7.71 13.34
#